data_AF-A0A967W1U9-F1
#
_entry.id   AF-A0A967W1U9-F1
#
_cell.length_a   1.000
_cell.length_b   1.000
_cell.length_c   1.000
_cell.angle_alpha   90.00
_cell.angle_beta   90.00
_cell.angle_gamma   90.00
#
_symmetry.space_group_name_H-M   'P 1'
#
loop_
_entity.id
_entity.type
_entity.pdbx_description
1 polymer ?
#
loop_
_entity_poly.entity_id
_entity_poly.type
_entity_poly.pdbx_seq_one_letter_code
_entity_poly.pdbx_strand_id
1 'polypeptide(L)'
;MLFKDSEYVIEFCEAGVISFDEFIENYQIHLLDRNMTDLRKAGHKIKPGAQMMGADEVVDEYEHAKDLLNNNADDKELKESVDKMNSICSTIKKELTHLADSQN
;
A
#
# COMPACT_ATOMS: atom_id res chain seq x y z
N MET A 1 -8.85 16.01 21.53
CA MET A 1 -8.83 16.08 20.06
C MET A 1 -7.55 15.37 19.66
N LEU A 2 -7.62 14.14 19.14
CA LEU A 2 -6.45 13.26 18.93
C LEU A 2 -5.36 13.88 18.04
N PHE A 3 -5.72 14.83 17.17
CA PHE A 3 -4.82 15.57 16.29
C PHE A 3 -4.14 16.81 16.91
N LYS A 4 -4.26 17.03 18.22
CA LYS A 4 -3.58 18.14 18.92
C LYS A 4 -2.26 17.75 19.55
N ASP A 5 -1.90 16.47 19.44
CA ASP A 5 -0.68 15.91 19.99
C ASP A 5 0.25 15.56 18.84
N SER A 6 1.32 16.34 18.68
CA SER A 6 2.31 16.17 17.63
C SER A 6 2.94 14.78 17.68
N GLU A 7 3.14 14.23 18.89
CA GLU A 7 3.69 12.88 19.08
C GLU A 7 2.76 11.81 18.48
N TYR A 8 1.44 11.92 18.68
CA TYR A 8 0.48 10.98 18.11
C TYR A 8 0.46 11.02 16.58
N VAL A 9 0.58 12.20 15.98
CA VAL A 9 0.62 12.35 14.52
C VAL A 9 1.90 11.73 13.95
N ILE A 10 3.05 11.92 14.62
CA ILE A 10 4.32 11.31 14.22
C ILE A 10 4.22 9.78 14.29
N GLU A 11 3.78 9.21 15.42
CA GLU A 11 3.62 7.77 15.58
C GLU A 11 2.68 7.17 14.52
N PHE A 12 1.56 7.86 14.23
CA PHE A 12 0.63 7.43 13.20
C PHE A 12 1.29 7.41 11.82
N CYS A 13 2.05 8.44 11.45
CA CYS A 13 2.72 8.53 10.17
C CYS A 13 3.80 7.45 10.03
N GLU A 14 4.62 7.24 11.06
CA GLU A 14 5.66 6.22 11.08
C GLU A 14 5.08 4.80 10.95
N ALA A 15 4.01 4.50 11.69
CA ALA A 15 3.29 3.23 11.58
C ALA A 15 2.67 3.03 10.19
N GLY A 16 2.18 4.11 9.59
CA GLY A 16 1.68 4.12 8.21
C GLY A 16 2.77 3.75 7.20
N VAL A 17 3.96 4.36 7.30
CA VAL A 17 5.11 4.06 6.44
C VAL A 17 5.49 2.58 6.52
N ILE A 18 5.62 2.04 7.74
CA ILE A 18 5.93 0.62 7.96
C ILE A 18 4.85 -0.28 7.33
N SER A 19 3.58 0.07 7.50
CA SER A 19 2.46 -0.71 6.94
C SER A 19 2.50 -0.77 5.42
N PHE A 20 2.83 0.34 4.76
CA PHE A 20 2.97 0.39 3.30
C PHE A 20 4.21 -0.34 2.80
N ASP A 21 5.32 -0.31 3.54
CA ASP A 21 6.51 -1.10 3.23
C ASP A 21 6.26 -2.61 3.29
N GLU A 22 5.61 -3.08 4.37
CA GLU A 22 5.22 -4.48 4.47
C GLU A 22 4.22 -4.88 3.37
N PHE A 23 3.27 -3.99 3.04
CA PHE A 23 2.28 -4.28 2.01
C PHE A 23 2.92 -4.42 0.64
N ILE A 24 3.78 -3.50 0.22
CA ILE A 24 4.36 -3.53 -1.12
C ILE A 24 5.27 -4.75 -1.34
N GLU A 25 6.01 -5.16 -0.31
CA GLU A 25 6.84 -6.37 -0.36
C GLU A 25 5.98 -7.62 -0.58
N ASN A 26 4.93 -7.79 0.25
CA ASN A 26 4.02 -8.92 0.12
C ASN A 26 3.23 -8.89 -1.19
N TYR A 27 2.80 -7.70 -1.63
CA TYR A 27 2.10 -7.50 -2.90
C TYR A 27 2.96 -7.98 -4.06
N GLN A 28 4.20 -7.52 -4.14
CA GLN A 28 5.14 -7.90 -5.20
C GLN A 28 5.39 -9.41 -5.20
N ILE A 29 5.72 -10.00 -4.05
CA ILE A 29 6.00 -11.44 -3.94
C ILE A 29 4.78 -12.24 -4.40
N HIS A 30 3.60 -11.96 -3.84
CA HIS A 30 2.42 -12.78 -4.09
C HIS A 30 1.82 -12.57 -5.48
N LEU A 31 1.94 -11.37 -6.07
CA LEU A 31 1.48 -11.12 -7.42
C LEU A 31 2.36 -11.86 -8.44
N LEU A 32 3.68 -11.76 -8.31
CA LEU A 32 4.63 -12.40 -9.23
C LEU A 32 4.65 -13.93 -9.09
N ASP A 33 4.41 -14.44 -7.88
CA ASP A 33 4.22 -15.87 -7.62
C ASP A 33 2.82 -16.38 -8.00
N ARG A 34 1.95 -15.51 -8.53
CA ARG A 34 0.55 -15.80 -8.88
C ARG A 34 -0.26 -16.39 -7.73
N ASN A 35 0.09 -16.02 -6.49
CA ASN A 35 -0.53 -16.50 -5.26
C ASN A 35 -1.69 -15.58 -4.83
N MET A 36 -2.86 -15.85 -5.40
CA MET A 36 -4.09 -15.10 -5.10
C MET A 36 -4.48 -15.11 -3.61
N THR A 37 -4.24 -16.23 -2.91
CA THR A 37 -4.66 -16.36 -1.51
C THR A 37 -3.90 -15.39 -0.62
N ASP A 38 -2.58 -15.33 -0.76
CA ASP A 38 -1.75 -14.46 0.06
C ASP A 38 -1.77 -13.01 -0.43
N LEU A 39 -1.96 -12.77 -1.74
CA LEU A 39 -2.25 -11.44 -2.27
C LEU A 39 -3.51 -10.84 -1.59
N ARG A 40 -4.58 -11.64 -1.43
CA ARG A 40 -5.79 -11.19 -0.72
C ARG A 40 -5.54 -10.86 0.74
N LYS A 41 -4.70 -11.63 1.43
CA LYS A 41 -4.33 -11.35 2.82
C LYS A 41 -3.59 -10.02 2.94
N ALA A 42 -2.61 -9.78 2.06
CA ALA A 42 -1.87 -8.51 2.01
C ALA A 42 -2.82 -7.32 1.77
N GLY A 43 -3.70 -7.43 0.76
CA GLY A 43 -4.71 -6.40 0.48
C GLY A 43 -5.68 -6.16 1.64
N HIS A 44 -6.18 -7.21 2.30
CA HIS A 44 -7.07 -7.08 3.46
C HIS A 44 -6.40 -6.41 4.66
N LYS A 45 -5.09 -6.62 4.85
CA LYS A 45 -4.33 -5.97 5.92
C LYS A 45 -4.19 -4.46 5.68
N ILE A 46 -3.86 -4.04 4.45
CA ILE A 46 -3.61 -2.62 4.16
C ILE A 46 -4.89 -1.81 3.94
N LYS A 47 -5.96 -2.43 3.44
CA LYS A 47 -7.18 -1.73 2.98
C LYS A 47 -7.78 -0.77 4.02
N PRO A 48 -7.97 -1.14 5.31
CA PRO A 48 -8.49 -0.20 6.29
C PRO A 48 -7.59 1.03 6.48
N GLY A 49 -6.27 0.83 6.54
CA GLY A 49 -5.30 1.91 6.68
C GLY A 49 -5.28 2.83 5.45
N ALA A 50 -5.26 2.26 4.25
CA ALA A 50 -5.32 3.02 3.00
C ALA A 50 -6.59 3.87 2.91
N GLN A 51 -7.76 3.29 3.23
CA GLN A 51 -9.03 4.02 3.22
C GLN A 51 -9.09 5.13 4.27
N MET A 52 -8.56 4.90 5.47
CA MET A 52 -8.46 5.94 6.50
C MET A 52 -7.60 7.13 6.06
N MET A 53 -6.58 6.87 5.23
CA MET A 53 -5.68 7.88 4.68
C MET A 53 -6.16 8.49 3.35
N GLY A 54 -7.30 8.04 2.81
CA GLY A 54 -7.78 8.47 1.49
C GLY A 54 -6.94 7.95 0.31
N ALA A 55 -6.13 6.91 0.53
CA ALA A 55 -5.28 6.29 -0.47
C ALA A 55 -6.05 5.25 -1.30
N ASP A 56 -7.17 5.66 -1.90
CA ASP A 56 -8.06 4.76 -2.64
C ASP A 56 -7.35 4.11 -3.84
N GLU A 57 -6.36 4.79 -4.44
CA GLU A 57 -5.54 4.26 -5.53
C GLU A 57 -4.83 2.94 -5.18
N VAL A 58 -4.47 2.73 -3.91
CA VAL A 58 -3.88 1.47 -3.43
C VAL A 58 -4.91 0.35 -3.49
N VAL A 59 -6.16 0.65 -3.13
CA VAL A 59 -7.25 -0.33 -3.16
C VAL A 59 -7.60 -0.67 -4.61
N ASP A 60 -7.69 0.34 -5.47
CA ASP A 60 -8.01 0.16 -6.88
C ASP A 60 -6.96 -0.67 -7.61
N GLU A 61 -5.67 -0.38 -7.40
CA GLU A 61 -4.59 -1.15 -8.01
C GLU A 61 -4.53 -2.58 -7.46
N TYR A 62 -4.81 -2.78 -6.17
CA TYR A 62 -4.91 -4.12 -5.59
C TYR A 62 -6.06 -4.94 -6.18
N GLU A 63 -7.22 -4.33 -6.40
CA GLU A 63 -8.35 -5.00 -7.06
C GLU A 63 -8.02 -5.32 -8.52
N HIS A 64 -7.35 -4.40 -9.23
CA HIS A 64 -6.83 -4.65 -10.58
C HIS A 64 -5.87 -5.85 -10.62
N ALA A 65 -4.95 -5.96 -9.66
CA ALA A 65 -4.01 -7.06 -9.54
C ALA A 65 -4.70 -8.43 -9.43
N LYS A 66 -5.82 -8.48 -8.70
CA LYS A 66 -6.62 -9.70 -8.61
C LYS A 66 -7.22 -10.07 -9.96
N ASP A 67 -7.69 -9.07 -10.71
CA ASP A 67 -8.23 -9.31 -12.04
C ASP A 67 -7.16 -9.80 -13.02
N LEU A 68 -5.93 -9.28 -12.94
CA LEU A 68 -4.79 -9.79 -13.71
C LEU A 68 -4.56 -11.29 -13.44
N LEU A 69 -4.56 -11.70 -12.17
CA LEU A 69 -4.41 -13.11 -11.81
C LEU A 69 -5.60 -13.96 -12.28
N ASN A 70 -6.85 -13.48 -12.11
CA ASN A 70 -8.04 -14.19 -12.56
C ASN A 70 -8.06 -14.40 -14.08
N ASN A 71 -7.51 -13.45 -14.84
CA ASN A 71 -7.46 -13.49 -16.30
C ASN A 71 -6.20 -14.17 -16.86
N ASN A 72 -5.33 -14.72 -16.00
CA ASN A 72 -4.04 -15.30 -16.39
C ASN A 72 -3.18 -14.33 -17.21
N ALA A 73 -3.12 -13.07 -16.78
CA ALA A 73 -2.24 -12.04 -17.37
C ALA A 73 -0.79 -12.51 -17.49
N ASP A 74 -0.06 -11.96 -18.45
CA ASP A 74 1.34 -12.31 -18.67
C ASP A 74 2.28 -11.68 -17.62
N ASP A 75 3.52 -12.15 -17.56
CA ASP A 75 4.49 -11.68 -16.56
C ASP A 75 4.85 -10.19 -16.73
N LYS A 76 4.63 -9.62 -17.91
CA LYS A 76 4.89 -8.20 -18.16
C LYS A 76 3.79 -7.37 -17.51
N GLU A 77 2.52 -7.71 -17.71
CA GLU A 77 1.38 -7.05 -17.08
C GLU A 77 1.46 -7.10 -15.54
N LEU A 78 1.88 -8.24 -14.99
CA LEU A 78 2.08 -8.38 -13.54
C LEU A 78 3.18 -7.45 -13.02
N LYS A 79 4.29 -7.33 -13.74
CA LYS A 79 5.39 -6.40 -13.37
C LYS A 79 4.97 -4.94 -13.48
N GLU A 80 4.22 -4.58 -14.52
CA GLU A 80 3.71 -3.22 -14.67
C GLU A 80 2.78 -2.84 -13.50
N SER A 81 1.97 -3.78 -13.01
CA SER A 81 1.15 -3.58 -11.81
C SER A 81 1.99 -3.44 -10.53
N VAL A 82 3.07 -4.22 -10.38
CA VAL A 82 4.05 -4.05 -9.29
C VAL A 82 4.69 -2.66 -9.33
N ASP A 83 5.14 -2.21 -10.50
CA ASP A 83 5.79 -0.90 -10.65
C ASP A 83 4.81 0.23 -10.33
N LYS A 84 3.55 0.10 -10.77
CA LYS A 84 2.49 1.07 -10.46
C LYS A 84 2.20 1.13 -8.96
N MET A 85 2.01 -0.02 -8.30
CA MET A 85 1.78 -0.06 -6.85
C MET A 85 2.97 0.51 -6.07
N ASN A 86 4.20 0.21 -6.49
CA ASN A 86 5.42 0.78 -5.90
C ASN A 86 5.43 2.30 -5.99
N SER A 87 5.00 2.86 -7.12
CA SER A 87 4.91 4.31 -7.33
C SER A 87 3.88 4.97 -6.42
N ILE A 88 2.69 4.37 -6.31
CA ILE A 88 1.61 4.82 -5.42
C ILE A 88 2.10 4.80 -3.97
N CYS A 89 2.59 3.67 -3.48
CA CYS A 89 3.07 3.52 -2.10
C CYS A 89 4.26 4.45 -1.80
N SER A 90 5.16 4.68 -2.77
CA SER A 90 6.27 5.61 -2.60
C SER A 90 5.80 7.06 -2.43
N THR A 91 4.76 7.47 -3.16
CA THR A 91 4.15 8.81 -3.02
C THR A 91 3.52 8.98 -1.64
N ILE A 92 2.71 8.02 -1.21
CA ILE A 92 2.06 8.05 0.11
C ILE A 92 3.09 8.09 1.24
N LYS A 93 4.12 7.24 1.18
CA LYS A 93 5.18 7.24 2.20
C LYS A 93 5.89 8.58 2.31
N LYS A 94 6.18 9.23 1.17
CA LYS A 94 6.79 10.58 1.18
C LYS A 94 5.89 11.61 1.85
N GLU A 95 4.59 11.55 1.59
CA GLU A 95 3.61 12.45 2.22
C GLU A 95 3.53 12.21 3.73
N LEU A 96 3.51 10.95 4.18
CA LEU A 96 3.53 10.59 5.60
C LEU A 96 4.81 11.05 6.29
N THR A 97 5.98 10.81 5.69
CA THR A 97 7.26 11.28 6.24
C THR A 97 7.30 12.81 6.32
N HIS A 98 6.89 13.51 5.27
CA HIS A 98 6.83 14.97 5.29
C HIS A 98 5.86 15.51 6.34
N LEU A 99 4.71 14.84 6.53
CA LEU A 99 3.75 15.21 7.56
C LEU A 99 4.36 15.04 8.96
N ALA A 100 5.02 13.92 9.24
CA ALA A 100 5.72 13.67 10.51
C ALA A 100 6.80 14.73 10.77
N ASP A 101 7.65 15.01 9.77
CA ASP A 101 8.72 16.00 9.88
C ASP A 101 8.17 17.41 10.18
N SER A 102 7.00 17.75 9.65
CA SER A 102 6.35 19.06 9.88
C SER A 102 5.75 19.23 11.28
N GLN A 103 5.70 18.16 12.09
CA GLN A 103 5.24 18.22 13.48
C GLN A 103 6.36 18.48 14.49
N ASN A 104 7.63 18.45 14.05
CA ASN A 104 8.83 18.76 14.84
C ASN A 104 9.16 20.26 14.79
#